data_AF-A0A453QE92-F1
#
_entry.id   AF-A0A453QE92-F1
#
_cell.length_a   1.000
_cell.length_b   1.000
_cell.length_c   1.000
_cell.angle_alpha   90.00
_cell.angle_beta   90.00
_cell.angle_gamma   90.00
#
_symmetry.space_group_name_H-M   'P 1'
#
loop_
_entity.id
_entity.type
_entity.pdbx_description
1 polymer ?
#
loop_
_entity_poly.entity_id
_entity_poly.type
_entity_poly.pdbx_seq_one_letter_code
_entity_poly.pdbx_strand_id
1 'polypeptide(L)'
;ANCEVFLVTHAGIADEGEICVSGACLFNGYLAEFLSSNHTEGSVISTYYKTGDYARRLKAGELVFLGRKDRTVKIYGQRFSLEEVESTLKEHPAVSDAALTFQSKGSPDYKAYLVFKNKDGIVKDSLQYREVNSSQDIMASIRSWLIKKVPPAMIPSFFLHVKSLPLTSSGKVDYVKLSSLECASEPCGIAQIKSGSGLVNPYLQVIKKAFCDALLVDEVSEFDDFFTLGGNSISAAHAAHKLEIDMRLLYIYPTPLLSFWTL
;
A
#
# COMPACT_ATOMS: atom_id res chain seq x y z
N ALA A 1 35.76 -13.07 -13.19
CA ALA A 1 34.57 -12.93 -12.34
C ALA A 1 34.85 -11.73 -11.45
N ASN A 2 34.44 -10.53 -11.89
CA ASN A 2 34.90 -9.26 -11.33
C ASN A 2 33.75 -8.57 -10.60
N CYS A 3 33.08 -9.30 -9.71
CA CYS A 3 31.97 -8.78 -8.92
C CYS A 3 32.35 -8.81 -7.45
N GLU A 4 32.22 -7.67 -6.78
CA GLU A 4 32.55 -7.52 -5.38
C GLU A 4 31.32 -7.09 -4.59
N VAL A 5 31.21 -7.59 -3.36
CA VAL A 5 30.10 -7.30 -2.45
C VAL A 5 30.67 -6.79 -1.13
N PHE A 6 30.28 -5.58 -0.74
CA PHE A 6 30.72 -4.90 0.48
C PHE A 6 29.53 -4.32 1.22
N LEU A 7 29.67 -4.19 2.54
CA LEU A 7 28.67 -3.56 3.39
C LEU A 7 29.12 -2.13 3.67
N VAL A 8 28.24 -1.17 3.46
CA VAL A 8 28.56 0.26 3.57
C VAL A 8 27.65 0.92 4.60
N THR A 9 28.25 1.77 5.44
CA THR A 9 27.57 2.69 6.35
C THR A 9 27.85 4.14 5.94
N HIS A 10 27.31 5.11 6.67
CA HIS A 10 27.62 6.53 6.48
C HIS A 10 29.11 6.85 6.70
N ALA A 11 29.85 5.99 7.40
CA ALA A 11 31.27 6.14 7.69
C ALA A 11 32.19 5.34 6.73
N GLY A 12 31.62 4.61 5.75
CA GLY A 12 32.38 3.77 4.81
C GLY A 12 32.11 2.28 4.96
N ILE A 13 33.04 1.44 4.47
CA ILE A 13 32.92 -0.03 4.52
C ILE A 13 32.94 -0.51 5.98
N ALA A 14 32.03 -1.41 6.33
CA ALA A 14 31.88 -1.94 7.68
C ALA A 14 31.56 -3.45 7.67
N ASP A 15 31.54 -4.07 8.85
CA ASP A 15 31.06 -5.44 9.04
C ASP A 15 29.53 -5.53 9.21
N GLU A 16 28.84 -4.40 9.30
CA GLU A 16 27.38 -4.31 9.31
C GLU A 16 26.96 -3.06 8.56
N GLY A 17 26.08 -3.19 7.57
CA GLY A 17 25.73 -2.08 6.69
C GLY A 17 24.83 -2.46 5.52
N GLU A 18 24.60 -1.48 4.65
CA GLU A 18 23.86 -1.69 3.40
C GLU A 18 24.74 -2.46 2.41
N ILE A 19 24.22 -3.55 1.86
CA ILE A 19 24.89 -4.35 0.84
C ILE A 19 25.01 -3.50 -0.43
N CYS A 20 26.24 -3.37 -0.89
CA CYS A 20 26.60 -2.71 -2.13
C CYS A 20 27.33 -3.70 -3.02
N VAL A 21 27.06 -3.64 -4.32
CA VAL A 21 27.68 -4.48 -5.34
C VAL A 21 28.49 -3.60 -6.28
N SER A 22 29.69 -4.00 -6.69
CA SER A 22 30.43 -3.34 -7.78
C SER A 22 30.97 -4.33 -8.79
N GLY A 23 31.50 -3.77 -9.88
CA GLY A 23 32.22 -4.48 -10.91
C GLY A 23 31.33 -4.90 -12.07
N ALA A 24 31.66 -6.02 -12.72
CA ALA A 24 31.09 -6.40 -14.01
C ALA A 24 29.59 -6.77 -14.00
N CYS A 25 28.97 -6.90 -12.82
CA CYS A 25 27.55 -7.18 -12.63
C CYS A 25 26.69 -5.91 -12.54
N LEU A 26 27.29 -4.73 -12.61
CA LEU A 26 26.54 -3.49 -12.66
C LEU A 26 25.82 -3.35 -14.02
N PHE A 27 24.57 -2.90 -13.96
CA PHE A 27 23.83 -2.45 -15.14
C PHE A 27 24.14 -0.98 -15.41
N ASN A 28 23.84 -0.47 -16.61
CA ASN A 28 24.20 0.89 -17.05
C ASN A 28 23.47 2.03 -16.33
N GLY A 29 22.75 1.74 -15.25
CA GLY A 29 21.87 2.68 -14.55
C GLY A 29 20.42 2.64 -15.04
N TYR A 30 19.57 3.42 -14.38
CA TYR A 30 18.17 3.57 -14.77
C TYR A 30 18.06 4.66 -15.85
N LEU A 31 17.04 4.57 -16.71
CA LEU A 31 16.85 5.45 -17.88
C LEU A 31 16.77 6.96 -17.54
N ALA A 32 16.66 7.34 -16.26
CA ALA A 32 16.64 8.72 -15.79
C ALA A 32 17.61 9.03 -14.62
N GLU A 33 18.39 8.05 -14.13
CA GLU A 33 19.31 8.23 -12.99
C GLU A 33 20.69 7.66 -13.30
N PHE A 34 21.71 8.52 -13.26
CA PHE A 34 23.10 8.08 -13.20
C PHE A 34 23.34 7.40 -11.84
N LEU A 35 23.94 6.21 -11.85
CA LEU A 35 24.33 5.49 -10.64
C LEU A 35 25.14 6.43 -9.73
N SER A 36 24.71 6.57 -8.47
CA SER A 36 25.37 7.47 -7.51
C SER A 36 26.82 7.04 -7.25
N SER A 37 27.79 7.80 -7.77
CA SER A 37 29.19 7.67 -7.42
C SER A 37 29.46 8.44 -6.13
N ASN A 38 29.41 7.76 -4.98
CA ASN A 38 29.95 8.34 -3.76
C ASN A 38 31.48 8.18 -3.80
N HIS A 39 32.16 9.17 -4.37
CA HIS A 39 33.60 9.35 -4.20
C HIS A 39 33.87 9.82 -2.77
N THR A 40 34.30 8.92 -1.89
CA THR A 40 35.11 9.30 -0.73
C THR A 40 36.58 9.17 -1.12
N GLU A 41 37.33 10.25 -1.03
CA GLU A 41 38.78 10.27 -1.31
C GLU A 41 39.47 9.12 -0.55
N GLY A 42 40.14 8.24 -1.30
CA GLY A 42 40.89 7.09 -0.75
C GLY A 42 40.26 5.70 -0.98
N SER A 43 39.06 5.57 -1.55
CA SER A 43 38.46 4.26 -1.87
C SER A 43 38.66 3.88 -3.34
N VAL A 44 39.13 2.65 -3.59
CA VAL A 44 39.50 2.10 -4.92
C VAL A 44 38.26 1.81 -5.82
N ILE A 45 37.05 1.94 -5.29
CA ILE A 45 35.82 1.53 -5.99
C ILE A 45 35.11 2.76 -6.56
N SER A 46 35.24 2.98 -7.88
CA SER A 46 34.70 4.15 -8.56
C SER A 46 33.18 4.11 -8.79
N THR A 47 32.56 2.92 -8.76
CA THR A 47 31.12 2.74 -9.02
C THR A 47 30.58 1.54 -8.26
N TYR A 48 29.50 1.73 -7.50
CA TYR A 48 28.79 0.63 -6.82
C TYR A 48 27.28 0.87 -6.82
N TYR A 49 26.51 -0.21 -6.83
CA TYR A 49 25.05 -0.20 -6.73
C TYR A 49 24.64 -0.51 -5.29
N LYS A 50 23.85 0.40 -4.70
CA LYS A 50 23.22 0.22 -3.39
C LYS A 50 22.00 -0.69 -3.55
N THR A 51 22.02 -1.86 -2.92
CA THR A 51 20.94 -2.85 -3.09
C THR A 51 19.69 -2.52 -2.28
N GLY A 52 19.81 -1.65 -1.27
CA GLY A 52 18.79 -1.43 -0.23
C GLY A 52 18.73 -2.54 0.83
N ASP A 53 19.41 -3.68 0.64
CA ASP A 53 19.49 -4.75 1.62
C ASP A 53 20.52 -4.42 2.71
N TYR A 54 20.21 -4.67 3.97
CA TYR A 54 21.12 -4.52 5.12
C TYR A 54 21.58 -5.89 5.57
N ALA A 55 22.86 -6.04 5.87
CA ALA A 55 23.43 -7.29 6.35
C ALA A 55 24.56 -7.06 7.36
N ARG A 56 24.93 -8.14 8.06
CA ARG A 56 26.12 -8.24 8.89
C ARG A 56 27.03 -9.35 8.38
N ARG A 57 28.32 -9.08 8.30
CA ARG A 57 29.35 -10.06 8.01
C ARG A 57 29.72 -10.82 9.28
N LEU A 58 29.67 -12.15 9.22
CA LEU A 58 30.15 -13.02 10.27
C LEU A 58 31.66 -13.15 10.22
N LYS A 59 32.27 -13.60 11.32
CA LYS A 59 33.72 -13.85 11.41
C LYS A 59 34.24 -14.85 10.36
N ALA A 60 33.36 -15.74 9.88
CA ALA A 60 33.66 -16.70 8.81
C ALA A 60 33.58 -16.11 7.39
N GLY A 61 33.21 -14.82 7.25
CA GLY A 61 33.10 -14.11 5.97
C GLY A 61 31.70 -14.12 5.34
N GLU A 62 30.79 -14.95 5.85
CA GLU A 62 29.40 -15.06 5.42
C GLU A 62 28.60 -13.78 5.72
N LEU A 63 27.58 -13.48 4.90
CA LEU A 63 26.68 -12.35 5.10
C LEU A 63 25.33 -12.82 5.65
N VAL A 64 24.93 -12.29 6.80
CA VAL A 64 23.61 -12.49 7.39
C VAL A 64 22.73 -11.30 7.04
N PHE A 65 21.65 -11.55 6.30
CA PHE A 65 20.66 -10.55 5.96
C PHE A 65 19.89 -10.07 7.20
N LEU A 66 19.87 -8.76 7.42
CA LEU A 66 19.23 -8.10 8.57
C LEU A 66 17.92 -7.40 8.21
N GLY A 67 17.66 -7.14 6.93
CA GLY A 67 16.43 -6.49 6.47
C GLY A 67 16.66 -5.61 5.24
N ARG A 68 15.63 -4.89 4.79
CA ARG A 68 15.77 -3.85 3.76
C ARG A 68 15.64 -2.48 4.39
N LYS A 69 16.44 -1.54 3.90
CA LYS A 69 16.34 -0.11 4.20
C LYS A 69 15.15 0.50 3.47
N ASP A 70 14.92 0.06 2.24
CA ASP A 70 13.77 0.43 1.43
C ASP A 70 12.56 -0.43 1.79
N ARG A 71 11.39 0.21 1.95
CA ARG A 71 10.12 -0.47 2.27
C ARG A 71 9.54 -1.17 1.05
N THR A 72 10.33 -2.00 0.38
CA THR A 72 9.95 -2.73 -0.84
C THR A 72 9.29 -4.05 -0.49
N VAL A 73 8.12 -4.29 -1.08
CA VAL A 73 7.33 -5.51 -0.88
C VAL A 73 7.20 -6.29 -2.18
N LYS A 74 6.92 -7.59 -2.04
CA LYS A 74 6.53 -8.47 -3.15
C LYS A 74 5.06 -8.81 -3.00
N ILE A 75 4.21 -8.32 -3.91
CA ILE A 75 2.80 -8.69 -3.97
C ILE A 75 2.54 -9.35 -5.32
N TYR A 76 2.01 -10.58 -5.30
CA TYR A 76 1.72 -11.40 -6.50
C TYR A 76 2.89 -11.48 -7.50
N GLY A 77 4.13 -11.58 -7.00
CA GLY A 77 5.34 -11.68 -7.82
C GLY A 77 5.89 -10.33 -8.33
N GLN A 78 5.16 -9.23 -8.14
CA GLN A 78 5.60 -7.88 -8.50
C GLN A 78 6.31 -7.22 -7.32
N ARG A 79 7.42 -6.52 -7.60
CA ARG A 79 8.15 -5.72 -6.60
C ARG A 79 7.75 -4.26 -6.73
N PHE A 80 7.41 -3.63 -5.61
CA PHE A 80 7.18 -2.19 -5.56
C PHE A 80 7.52 -1.62 -4.20
N SER A 81 7.73 -0.31 -4.16
CA SER A 81 8.01 0.42 -2.93
C SER A 81 6.71 0.88 -2.27
N LEU A 82 6.58 0.64 -0.96
CA LEU A 82 5.48 1.23 -0.18
C LEU A 82 5.57 2.76 -0.16
N GLU A 83 6.79 3.32 -0.22
CA GLU A 83 7.02 4.77 -0.20
C GLU A 83 6.46 5.46 -1.45
N GLU A 84 6.41 4.76 -2.59
CA GLU A 84 5.80 5.28 -3.83
C GLU A 84 4.30 5.52 -3.65
N VAL A 85 3.62 4.56 -3.02
CA VAL A 85 2.19 4.65 -2.73
C VAL A 85 1.93 5.67 -1.61
N GLU A 86 2.77 5.72 -0.58
CA GLU A 86 2.73 6.74 0.47
C GLU A 86 2.86 8.15 -0.12
N SER A 87 3.81 8.38 -1.02
CA SER A 87 4.01 9.67 -1.69
C SER A 87 2.80 10.05 -2.56
N THR A 88 2.31 9.09 -3.36
CA THR A 88 1.13 9.30 -4.22
C THR A 88 -0.11 9.65 -3.41
N LEU A 89 -0.28 9.06 -2.22
CA LEU A 89 -1.37 9.39 -1.31
C LEU A 89 -1.24 10.81 -0.73
N LYS A 90 -0.03 11.25 -0.40
CA LYS A 90 0.25 12.61 0.12
C LYS A 90 0.00 13.72 -0.90
N GLU A 91 0.04 13.41 -2.19
CA GLU A 91 -0.35 14.35 -3.25
C GLU A 91 -1.86 14.67 -3.24
N HIS A 92 -2.69 13.81 -2.63
CA HIS A 92 -4.13 14.03 -2.61
C HIS A 92 -4.49 15.25 -1.73
N PRO A 93 -5.39 16.16 -2.17
CA PRO A 93 -5.70 17.39 -1.43
C PRO A 93 -6.14 17.17 0.01
N ALA A 94 -6.88 16.10 0.28
CA ALA A 94 -7.41 15.79 1.61
C ALA A 94 -6.41 15.09 2.56
N VAL A 95 -5.29 14.56 2.06
CA VAL A 95 -4.34 13.75 2.84
C VAL A 95 -3.17 14.62 3.31
N SER A 96 -2.97 14.70 4.63
CA SER A 96 -1.83 15.38 5.25
C SER A 96 -0.61 14.46 5.34
N ASP A 97 -0.82 13.22 5.75
CA ASP A 97 0.24 12.23 5.90
C ASP A 97 -0.31 10.82 5.64
N ALA A 98 0.57 9.91 5.24
CA ALA A 98 0.23 8.55 4.87
C ALA A 98 1.39 7.62 5.23
N ALA A 99 1.06 6.45 5.78
CA ALA A 99 1.99 5.37 6.04
C ALA A 99 1.34 4.03 5.70
N LEU A 100 2.12 3.12 5.13
CA LEU A 100 1.65 1.82 4.67
C LEU A 100 2.28 0.68 5.47
N THR A 101 1.53 -0.37 5.75
CA THR A 101 2.08 -1.63 6.30
C THR A 101 1.67 -2.81 5.43
N PHE A 102 2.58 -3.76 5.27
CA PHE A 102 2.31 -5.00 4.55
C PHE A 102 2.78 -6.19 5.39
N GLN A 103 1.90 -7.16 5.61
CA GLN A 103 2.26 -8.46 6.19
C GLN A 103 1.74 -9.59 5.29
N SER A 104 2.58 -10.61 5.06
CA SER A 104 2.25 -11.77 4.21
C SER A 104 2.11 -13.04 5.05
N LYS A 105 1.34 -12.98 6.14
CA LYS A 105 1.04 -14.16 6.98
C LYS A 105 -0.30 -14.76 6.57
N GLY A 106 -0.28 -15.66 5.58
CA GLY A 106 -1.47 -16.38 5.10
C GLY A 106 -2.26 -15.63 4.05
N SER A 107 -2.73 -14.42 4.37
CA SER A 107 -3.32 -13.46 3.42
C SER A 107 -2.50 -12.16 3.39
N PRO A 108 -2.45 -11.43 2.25
CA PRO A 108 -1.78 -10.15 2.21
C PRO A 108 -2.57 -9.11 3.04
N ASP A 109 -2.05 -8.80 4.22
CA ASP A 109 -2.56 -7.72 5.07
C ASP A 109 -1.88 -6.41 4.67
N TYR A 110 -2.43 -5.75 3.66
CA TYR A 110 -1.92 -4.50 3.11
C TYR A 110 -2.81 -3.32 3.52
N LYS A 111 -2.30 -2.47 4.42
CA LYS A 111 -3.05 -1.37 5.05
C LYS A 111 -2.39 -0.02 4.77
N ALA A 112 -3.20 0.99 4.47
CA ALA A 112 -2.82 2.39 4.47
C ALA A 112 -3.45 3.13 5.64
N TYR A 113 -2.62 3.85 6.39
CA TYR A 113 -3.02 4.73 7.48
C TYR A 113 -2.92 6.17 6.99
N LEU A 114 -4.02 6.91 7.07
CA LEU A 114 -4.17 8.24 6.50
C LEU A 114 -4.49 9.25 7.58
N VAL A 115 -3.78 10.37 7.56
CA VAL A 115 -4.08 11.57 8.33
C VAL A 115 -4.71 12.58 7.39
N PHE A 116 -5.89 13.12 7.71
CA PHE A 116 -6.51 14.15 6.89
C PHE A 116 -6.02 15.55 7.24
N LYS A 117 -6.03 16.45 6.26
CA LYS A 117 -5.80 17.88 6.52
C LYS A 117 -7.01 18.44 7.28
N ASN A 118 -6.77 19.23 8.33
CA ASN A 118 -7.83 19.92 9.06
C ASN A 118 -8.59 20.86 8.10
N LYS A 119 -9.93 20.92 8.25
CA LYS A 119 -10.85 21.68 7.38
C LYS A 119 -10.64 23.20 7.38
N ASP A 120 -9.71 23.74 8.17
CA ASP A 120 -9.48 25.19 8.28
C ASP A 120 -8.71 25.79 7.08
N GLY A 121 -8.22 24.95 6.16
CA GLY A 121 -7.41 25.37 5.00
C GLY A 121 -8.04 25.14 3.63
N ILE A 122 -9.29 24.65 3.54
CA ILE A 122 -9.98 24.56 2.24
C ILE A 122 -10.52 25.95 1.92
N VAL A 123 -9.69 26.75 1.26
CA VAL A 123 -10.16 27.88 0.45
C VAL A 123 -11.23 27.31 -0.49
N LYS A 124 -12.48 27.71 -0.25
CA LYS A 124 -13.59 27.53 -1.19
C LYS A 124 -13.23 28.29 -2.45
N ASP A 125 -12.50 27.67 -3.36
CA ASP A 125 -12.49 28.15 -4.71
C ASP A 125 -12.56 27.00 -5.71
N SER A 126 -13.63 27.05 -6.50
CA SER A 126 -13.91 26.21 -7.65
C SER A 126 -13.85 24.69 -7.43
N LEU A 127 -15.02 24.07 -7.20
CA LEU A 127 -15.56 22.98 -8.02
C LEU A 127 -16.88 22.51 -7.39
N GLN A 128 -17.93 22.53 -8.20
CA GLN A 128 -19.29 22.08 -7.88
C GLN A 128 -19.33 20.56 -7.67
N TYR A 129 -18.96 20.09 -6.48
CA TYR A 129 -19.30 18.76 -6.00
C TYR A 129 -20.19 18.92 -4.77
N ARG A 130 -21.34 18.21 -4.79
CA ARG A 130 -22.28 18.06 -3.67
C ARG A 130 -21.52 17.99 -2.35
N GLU A 131 -22.02 18.69 -1.33
CA GLU A 131 -21.44 18.72 0.02
C GLU A 131 -20.99 17.32 0.48
N VAL A 132 -19.67 17.10 0.46
CA VAL A 132 -19.03 15.84 0.84
C VAL A 132 -18.98 15.80 2.37
N ASN A 133 -20.03 15.22 2.99
CA ASN A 133 -20.26 15.29 4.43
C ASN A 133 -20.01 13.98 5.19
N SER A 134 -19.48 12.92 4.56
CA SER A 134 -19.11 11.67 5.25
C SER A 134 -17.64 11.30 5.08
N SER A 135 -17.03 10.68 6.11
CA SER A 135 -15.66 10.12 6.02
C SER A 135 -15.52 9.08 4.90
N GLN A 136 -16.62 8.42 4.53
CA GLN A 136 -16.68 7.42 3.46
C GLN A 136 -16.46 8.05 2.08
N ASP A 137 -17.05 9.22 1.82
CA ASP A 137 -16.89 9.90 0.53
C ASP A 137 -15.44 10.37 0.30
N ILE A 138 -14.77 10.83 1.36
CA ILE A 138 -13.35 11.19 1.32
C ILE A 138 -12.49 9.95 1.03
N MET A 139 -12.79 8.81 1.66
CA MET A 139 -12.09 7.55 1.39
C MET A 139 -12.31 7.07 -0.05
N ALA A 140 -13.53 7.15 -0.58
CA ALA A 140 -13.83 6.81 -1.96
C ALA A 140 -13.09 7.72 -2.95
N SER A 141 -13.01 9.02 -2.64
CA SER A 141 -12.24 10.00 -3.42
C SER A 141 -10.75 9.66 -3.44
N ILE A 142 -10.16 9.32 -2.29
CA ILE A 142 -8.74 8.94 -2.17
C ILE A 142 -8.45 7.63 -2.92
N ARG A 143 -9.32 6.62 -2.80
CA ARG A 143 -9.20 5.37 -3.57
C ARG A 143 -9.24 5.63 -5.07
N SER A 144 -10.21 6.44 -5.52
CA SER A 144 -10.36 6.84 -6.91
C SER A 144 -9.14 7.58 -7.45
N TRP A 145 -8.50 8.41 -6.63
CA TRP A 145 -7.25 9.07 -6.96
C TRP A 145 -6.11 8.06 -7.13
N LEU A 146 -5.94 7.17 -6.15
CA LEU A 146 -4.84 6.21 -6.15
C LEU A 146 -4.91 5.25 -7.34
N ILE A 147 -6.09 4.73 -7.66
CA ILE A 147 -6.32 3.81 -8.80
C ILE A 147 -5.90 4.42 -10.15
N LYS A 148 -5.96 5.75 -10.29
CA LYS A 148 -5.55 6.44 -11.52
C LYS A 148 -4.04 6.60 -11.64
N LYS A 149 -3.29 6.44 -10.55
CA LYS A 149 -1.87 6.75 -10.43
C LYS A 149 -1.00 5.51 -10.33
N VAL A 150 -1.47 4.45 -9.68
CA VAL A 150 -0.70 3.22 -9.46
C VAL A 150 -1.41 1.97 -10.00
N PRO A 151 -0.67 0.92 -10.37
CA PRO A 151 -1.24 -0.37 -10.73
C PRO A 151 -2.14 -0.97 -9.63
N PRO A 152 -3.16 -1.79 -9.99
CA PRO A 152 -4.07 -2.40 -9.01
C PRO A 152 -3.40 -3.20 -7.90
N ALA A 153 -2.29 -3.88 -8.19
CA ALA A 153 -1.53 -4.66 -7.20
C ALA A 153 -0.87 -3.80 -6.10
N MET A 154 -0.71 -2.50 -6.33
CA MET A 154 -0.13 -1.54 -5.38
C MET A 154 -1.18 -0.90 -4.48
N ILE A 155 -2.46 -1.19 -4.71
CA ILE A 155 -3.57 -0.60 -3.95
C ILE A 155 -3.74 -1.36 -2.63
N PRO A 156 -3.67 -0.66 -1.48
CA PRO A 156 -3.96 -1.23 -0.17
C PRO A 156 -5.37 -1.81 -0.11
N SER A 157 -5.52 -2.97 0.54
CA SER A 157 -6.82 -3.58 0.81
C SER A 157 -7.61 -2.75 1.83
N PHE A 158 -6.91 -2.14 2.79
CA PHE A 158 -7.52 -1.36 3.87
C PHE A 158 -7.03 0.07 3.88
N PHE A 159 -7.96 1.00 4.09
CA PHE A 159 -7.69 2.40 4.33
C PHE A 159 -8.24 2.78 5.70
N LEU A 160 -7.38 3.26 6.57
CA LEU A 160 -7.68 3.56 7.97
C LEU A 160 -7.37 5.03 8.23
N HIS A 161 -8.35 5.77 8.73
CA HIS A 161 -8.12 7.13 9.18
C HIS A 161 -7.50 7.12 10.58
N VAL A 162 -6.40 7.84 10.76
CA VAL A 162 -5.72 8.03 12.05
C VAL A 162 -5.52 9.52 12.32
N LYS A 163 -5.62 9.92 13.60
CA LYS A 163 -5.42 11.33 13.98
C LYS A 163 -3.99 11.80 13.71
N SER A 164 -3.02 10.92 13.87
CA SER A 164 -1.60 11.18 13.66
C SER A 164 -0.85 9.85 13.49
N LEU A 165 0.25 9.85 12.74
CA LEU A 165 1.15 8.71 12.68
C LEU A 165 1.98 8.61 13.97
N PRO A 166 2.09 7.43 14.60
CA PRO A 166 2.96 7.24 15.75
C PRO A 166 4.41 7.40 15.30
N LEU A 167 5.20 8.14 16.07
CA LEU A 167 6.62 8.37 15.80
C LEU A 167 7.49 7.67 16.86
N THR A 168 8.67 7.23 16.44
CA THR A 168 9.77 6.78 17.29
C THR A 168 10.43 7.99 17.98
N SER A 169 11.30 7.75 18.95
CA SER A 169 12.12 8.81 19.57
C SER A 169 12.98 9.59 18.57
N SER A 170 13.27 9.00 17.40
CA SER A 170 14.01 9.64 16.31
C SER A 170 13.15 10.51 15.38
N GLY A 171 11.84 10.60 15.62
CA GLY A 171 10.90 11.33 14.76
C GLY A 171 10.45 10.58 13.50
N LYS A 172 10.91 9.35 13.27
CA LYS A 172 10.44 8.47 12.18
C LYS A 172 9.15 7.74 12.55
N VAL A 173 8.33 7.37 11.58
CA VAL A 173 7.13 6.56 11.80
C VAL A 173 7.46 5.24 12.51
N ASP A 174 6.76 4.97 13.60
CA ASP A 174 6.86 3.74 14.39
C ASP A 174 5.90 2.70 13.83
N TYR A 175 6.37 1.93 12.83
CA TYR A 175 5.54 0.94 12.15
C TYR A 175 5.18 -0.26 13.02
N VAL A 176 5.92 -0.52 14.10
CA VAL A 176 5.56 -1.53 15.09
C VAL A 176 4.30 -1.07 15.82
N LYS A 177 4.32 0.15 16.36
CA LYS A 177 3.12 0.75 16.96
C LYS A 177 1.98 0.86 15.97
N LEU A 178 2.26 1.30 14.74
CA LEU A 178 1.26 1.47 13.69
C LEU A 178 0.56 0.15 13.35
N SER A 179 1.32 -0.94 13.19
CA SER A 179 0.75 -2.27 12.92
C SER A 179 0.00 -2.88 14.12
N SER A 180 0.33 -2.43 15.33
CA SER A 180 -0.34 -2.83 16.58
C SER A 180 -1.51 -1.92 16.96
N LEU A 181 -1.71 -0.80 16.27
CA LEU A 181 -2.95 -0.04 16.40
C LEU A 181 -4.02 -1.03 16.01
N GLU A 182 -4.74 -1.53 17.03
CA GLU A 182 -5.89 -2.37 16.82
C GLU A 182 -6.66 -1.68 15.72
N CYS A 183 -6.98 -2.47 14.68
CA CYS A 183 -8.03 -2.09 13.78
C CYS A 183 -9.17 -1.69 14.71
N ALA A 184 -9.39 -0.38 14.90
CA ALA A 184 -10.70 0.15 14.73
C ALA A 184 -11.09 -0.34 13.33
N SER A 185 -11.51 -1.60 13.30
CA SER A 185 -12.62 -2.08 12.54
C SER A 185 -13.73 -1.14 12.95
N GLU A 186 -13.67 0.06 12.40
CA GLU A 186 -14.78 0.55 11.65
C GLU A 186 -14.75 -0.31 10.38
N PRO A 187 -15.48 -1.46 10.34
CA PRO A 187 -15.97 -1.96 9.07
C PRO A 187 -16.82 -0.83 8.51
N CYS A 188 -16.20 0.08 7.77
CA CYS A 188 -16.86 1.25 7.25
C CYS A 188 -17.78 1.97 8.25
N GLY A 189 -17.52 1.95 9.58
CA GLY A 189 -18.34 2.61 10.60
C GLY A 189 -19.85 2.62 10.31
N ILE A 190 -20.43 1.52 9.81
CA ILE A 190 -21.88 1.44 9.66
C ILE A 190 -22.36 1.09 11.05
N ALA A 191 -22.62 2.13 11.85
CA ALA A 191 -23.46 2.01 13.03
C ALA A 191 -24.59 1.06 12.67
N GLN A 192 -24.67 -0.07 13.38
CA GLN A 192 -25.65 -1.13 13.17
C GLN A 192 -26.99 -0.51 12.75
N ILE A 193 -27.27 -0.51 11.44
CA ILE A 193 -28.60 -0.21 10.95
C ILE A 193 -29.38 -1.45 11.34
N LYS A 194 -29.95 -1.37 12.55
CA LYS A 194 -30.86 -2.37 13.10
C LYS A 194 -31.85 -2.72 11.99
N SER A 195 -31.94 -4.02 11.73
CA SER A 195 -32.91 -4.72 10.91
C SER A 195 -34.12 -3.88 10.54
N GLY A 196 -34.08 -3.33 9.32
CA GLY A 196 -35.27 -2.93 8.58
C GLY A 196 -35.57 -4.02 7.57
N SER A 197 -36.43 -4.96 7.95
CA SER A 197 -37.09 -5.87 7.01
C SER A 197 -37.63 -5.08 5.82
N GLY A 198 -37.28 -5.50 4.60
CA GLY A 198 -38.14 -5.26 3.44
C GLY A 198 -37.51 -4.49 2.29
N LEU A 199 -36.68 -5.16 1.48
CA LEU A 199 -36.90 -5.42 0.06
C LEU A 199 -35.67 -6.20 -0.42
N VAL A 200 -35.84 -7.40 -0.99
CA VAL A 200 -34.72 -8.09 -1.63
C VAL A 200 -34.32 -7.24 -2.83
N ASN A 201 -33.23 -6.47 -2.72
CA ASN A 201 -32.67 -5.74 -3.85
C ASN A 201 -32.06 -6.79 -4.81
N PRO A 202 -32.63 -7.01 -6.01
CA PRO A 202 -32.15 -8.04 -6.92
C PRO A 202 -30.69 -7.79 -7.35
N TYR A 203 -30.27 -6.53 -7.43
CA TYR A 203 -28.89 -6.16 -7.76
C TYR A 203 -27.91 -6.57 -6.66
N LEU A 204 -28.29 -6.39 -5.39
CA LEU A 204 -27.45 -6.80 -4.27
C LEU A 204 -27.21 -8.31 -4.28
N GLN A 205 -28.21 -9.11 -4.66
CA GLN A 205 -28.04 -10.56 -4.80
C GLN A 205 -27.10 -10.94 -5.94
N VAL A 206 -27.13 -10.21 -7.06
CA VAL A 206 -26.20 -10.41 -8.18
C VAL A 206 -24.76 -10.11 -7.76
N ILE A 207 -24.54 -9.01 -7.02
CA ILE A 207 -23.21 -8.62 -6.52
C ILE A 207 -22.69 -9.68 -5.53
N LYS A 208 -23.50 -10.05 -4.54
CA LYS A 208 -23.14 -11.09 -3.55
C LYS A 208 -22.78 -12.41 -4.24
N LYS A 209 -23.56 -12.83 -5.25
CA LYS A 209 -23.28 -14.06 -6.02
C LYS A 209 -21.97 -13.96 -6.80
N ALA A 210 -21.72 -12.83 -7.47
CA ALA A 210 -20.45 -12.62 -8.18
C ALA A 210 -19.25 -12.68 -7.23
N PHE A 211 -19.41 -12.17 -6.00
CA PHE A 211 -18.38 -12.24 -4.97
C PHE A 211 -18.15 -13.66 -4.46
N CYS A 212 -19.23 -14.40 -4.10
CA CYS A 212 -19.16 -15.81 -3.72
C CYS A 212 -18.38 -16.63 -4.75
N ASP A 213 -18.76 -16.49 -6.02
CA ASP A 213 -18.13 -17.26 -7.09
C ASP A 213 -16.67 -16.88 -7.33
N ALA A 214 -16.32 -15.60 -7.18
CA ALA A 214 -14.96 -15.11 -7.41
C ALA A 214 -14.02 -15.44 -6.26
N LEU A 215 -14.53 -15.44 -5.02
CA LEU A 215 -13.79 -15.73 -3.79
C LEU A 215 -13.80 -17.22 -3.44
N LEU A 216 -14.65 -18.02 -4.09
CA LEU A 216 -14.89 -19.43 -3.78
C LEU A 216 -15.37 -19.63 -2.33
N VAL A 217 -16.35 -18.82 -1.91
CA VAL A 217 -16.98 -18.88 -0.59
C VAL A 217 -18.49 -19.12 -0.71
N ASP A 218 -19.06 -19.78 0.30
CA ASP A 218 -20.48 -20.18 0.27
C ASP A 218 -21.44 -18.99 0.42
N GLU A 219 -21.10 -18.03 1.28
CA GLU A 219 -21.93 -16.87 1.58
C GLU A 219 -21.08 -15.61 1.77
N VAL A 220 -21.60 -14.48 1.31
CA VAL A 220 -21.05 -13.13 1.49
C VAL A 220 -22.17 -12.28 2.07
N SER A 221 -21.92 -11.51 3.13
CA SER A 221 -22.84 -10.51 3.67
C SER A 221 -22.85 -9.24 2.81
N GLU A 222 -23.93 -8.46 2.90
CA GLU A 222 -24.00 -7.16 2.22
C GLU A 222 -22.98 -6.13 2.76
N PHE A 223 -22.46 -6.37 3.96
CA PHE A 223 -21.47 -5.53 4.65
C PHE A 223 -20.03 -6.04 4.51
N ASP A 224 -19.84 -7.22 3.90
CA ASP A 224 -18.50 -7.80 3.78
C ASP A 224 -17.68 -7.06 2.73
N ASP A 225 -16.44 -6.72 3.07
CA ASP A 225 -15.49 -6.14 2.15
C ASP A 225 -14.78 -7.26 1.37
N PHE A 226 -14.81 -7.14 0.04
CA PHE A 226 -14.27 -8.13 -0.90
C PHE A 226 -12.82 -8.54 -0.61
N PHE A 227 -11.96 -7.58 -0.26
CA PHE A 227 -10.54 -7.83 -0.02
C PHE A 227 -10.30 -8.40 1.38
N THR A 228 -11.16 -8.05 2.34
CA THR A 228 -11.16 -8.63 3.68
C THR A 228 -11.49 -10.12 3.65
N LEU A 229 -12.37 -10.53 2.73
CA LEU A 229 -12.68 -11.94 2.47
C LEU A 229 -11.57 -12.70 1.69
N GLY A 230 -10.41 -12.08 1.46
CA GLY A 230 -9.31 -12.69 0.72
C GLY A 230 -9.29 -12.37 -0.78
N GLY A 231 -10.08 -11.38 -1.21
CA GLY A 231 -10.07 -10.86 -2.57
C GLY A 231 -8.69 -10.37 -3.00
N ASN A 232 -8.37 -10.56 -4.28
CA ASN A 232 -7.14 -10.14 -4.91
C ASN A 232 -7.41 -9.67 -6.34
N SER A 233 -6.38 -9.31 -7.10
CA SER A 233 -6.56 -8.81 -8.48
C SER A 233 -7.20 -9.82 -9.43
N ILE A 234 -6.93 -11.12 -9.26
CA ILE A 234 -7.50 -12.19 -10.10
C ILE A 234 -8.97 -12.38 -9.75
N SER A 235 -9.31 -12.53 -8.46
CA SER A 235 -10.71 -12.66 -8.07
C SER A 235 -11.49 -11.38 -8.35
N ALA A 236 -10.89 -10.19 -8.20
CA ALA A 236 -11.51 -8.92 -8.57
C ALA A 236 -11.80 -8.87 -10.08
N ALA A 237 -10.86 -9.34 -10.93
CA ALA A 237 -11.10 -9.43 -12.36
C ALA A 237 -12.26 -10.39 -12.69
N HIS A 238 -12.35 -11.54 -12.00
CA HIS A 238 -13.47 -12.48 -12.16
C HIS A 238 -14.81 -11.87 -11.74
N ALA A 239 -14.87 -11.21 -10.58
CA ALA A 239 -16.07 -10.54 -10.10
C ALA A 239 -16.50 -9.41 -11.04
N ALA A 240 -15.55 -8.58 -11.50
CA ALA A 240 -15.81 -7.48 -12.41
C ALA A 240 -16.33 -7.96 -13.77
N HIS A 241 -15.77 -9.06 -14.29
CA HIS A 241 -16.24 -9.68 -15.53
C HIS A 241 -17.68 -10.17 -15.40
N LYS A 242 -18.03 -10.83 -14.28
CA LYS A 242 -19.41 -11.29 -14.02
C LYS A 242 -20.42 -10.17 -13.85
N LEU A 243 -19.97 -9.03 -13.32
CA LEU A 243 -20.80 -7.86 -13.11
C LEU A 243 -20.81 -6.91 -14.31
N GLU A 244 -20.02 -7.19 -15.35
CA GLU A 244 -19.85 -6.34 -16.54
C GLU A 244 -19.44 -4.89 -16.18
N ILE A 245 -18.58 -4.75 -15.17
CA ILE A 245 -18.07 -3.46 -14.69
C ILE A 245 -16.57 -3.32 -14.91
N ASP A 246 -16.07 -2.08 -14.85
CA ASP A 246 -14.63 -1.85 -14.71
C ASP A 246 -14.16 -2.37 -13.34
N MET A 247 -13.16 -3.25 -13.36
CA MET A 247 -12.52 -3.83 -12.16
C MET A 247 -12.10 -2.76 -11.15
N ARG A 248 -11.70 -1.58 -11.60
CA ARG A 248 -11.33 -0.43 -10.74
C ARG A 248 -12.42 -0.09 -9.73
N LEU A 249 -13.67 -0.27 -10.12
CA LEU A 249 -14.77 0.14 -9.27
C LEU A 249 -14.92 -0.78 -8.05
N LEU A 250 -14.46 -2.04 -8.10
CA LEU A 250 -14.37 -2.92 -6.93
C LEU A 250 -13.34 -2.42 -5.90
N TYR A 251 -12.29 -1.74 -6.35
CA TYR A 251 -11.30 -1.13 -5.46
C TYR A 251 -11.80 0.18 -4.81
N ILE A 252 -12.80 0.82 -5.42
CA ILE A 252 -13.44 2.02 -4.86
C ILE A 252 -14.55 1.62 -3.88
N TYR A 253 -15.39 0.67 -4.28
CA TYR A 253 -16.57 0.18 -3.56
C TYR A 253 -16.50 -1.34 -3.33
N PRO A 254 -15.64 -1.80 -2.40
CA PRO A 254 -15.40 -3.22 -2.16
C PRO A 254 -16.51 -3.95 -1.40
N THR A 255 -17.52 -3.23 -0.90
CA THR A 255 -18.61 -3.79 -0.09
C THR A 255 -19.91 -3.78 -0.89
N PRO A 256 -20.64 -4.92 -1.00
CA PRO A 256 -21.83 -5.03 -1.85
C PRO A 256 -22.88 -3.93 -1.63
N LEU A 257 -23.11 -3.51 -0.38
CA LEU A 257 -24.06 -2.44 -0.05
C LEU A 257 -23.61 -1.05 -0.54
N LEU A 258 -22.30 -0.80 -0.57
CA LEU A 258 -21.72 0.48 -1.02
C LEU A 258 -21.47 0.51 -2.51
N SER A 259 -21.47 -0.65 -3.16
CA SER A 259 -21.45 -0.81 -4.60
C SER A 259 -22.80 -0.39 -5.22
N PHE A 260 -23.20 0.88 -5.04
CA PHE A 260 -24.36 1.46 -5.71
C PHE A 260 -24.01 1.67 -7.19
N TRP A 261 -24.05 0.58 -7.96
CA TRP A 261 -24.10 0.65 -9.42
C TRP A 261 -25.49 1.11 -9.82
N THR A 262 -25.75 2.42 -9.75
CA THR A 262 -26.82 2.99 -10.59
C THR A 262 -26.28 3.02 -12.01
N LEU A 263 -26.54 1.95 -12.76
CA LEU A 263 -26.61 1.97 -14.22
C LEU A 263 -27.99 2.50 -14.63
#